data_AF-A0A954RM11-F1
#
_entry.id   AF-A0A954RM11-F1
#
_cell.length_a   1.000
_cell.length_b   1.000
_cell.length_c   1.000
_cell.angle_alpha   90.00
_cell.angle_beta   90.00
_cell.angle_gamma   90.00
#
_symmetry.space_group_name_H-M   'P 1'
#
loop_
_entity.id
_entity.type
_entity.pdbx_description
1 polymer ?
#
loop_
_entity_poly.entity_id
_entity_poly.type
_entity_poly.pdbx_seq_one_letter_code
_entity_poly.pdbx_strand_id
1 'polypeptide(L)'
;MKSFRKRQNAARSSIRSRGRGHFETLEVRSLLAADLVITEFMANNSQTLADEDGDYPDWIEIRNQGTSDAQLSEYHLTDDANDLEKWTFPNRTLPAGSFLVVYASGKDRVQPGSPLHTNFSLDDRGEYLALTHDAPLPGNSDNVSAVTEFAPQFPEQLKDVSYGIGQNVTINSVLPAGSNSRVMFPADGTLGTSWTGTSFVDNAWRQSTSAIGYVSSVPGFTVLDAHSSSQISTLAQADAVLDGTGQISQATVISPTVNFWDAGSGGGTGNFGNPDPFPNDSPGDDDDFAIRATGTIMIPSAGTWTFGTNSDDGARVRIDGANVINDDSLHGPDNRFGQVNLSAGPHELELVFFERGGGAEVELFAAKGAYS
;
A
#
# COMPACT_ATOMS: atom_id res chain seq x y z
N MET A 1 -73.69 -23.15 -60.75
CA MET A 1 -73.24 -22.37 -61.92
C MET A 1 -72.50 -21.13 -61.43
N LYS A 2 -71.35 -20.85 -62.06
CA LYS A 2 -70.59 -19.59 -62.16
C LYS A 2 -71.27 -18.34 -61.51
N SER A 3 -70.67 -17.53 -60.63
CA SER A 3 -69.40 -16.78 -60.65
C SER A 3 -69.68 -15.26 -60.63
N PHE A 4 -68.81 -14.51 -59.91
CA PHE A 4 -68.41 -13.09 -60.06
C PHE A 4 -69.03 -11.97 -59.18
N ARG A 5 -68.10 -11.38 -58.39
CA ARG A 5 -67.78 -9.94 -58.16
C ARG A 5 -68.86 -9.04 -57.51
N LYS A 6 -68.55 -8.02 -56.71
CA LYS A 6 -67.39 -7.48 -55.96
C LYS A 6 -67.98 -6.25 -55.24
N ARG A 7 -67.60 -5.92 -54.00
CA ARG A 7 -67.34 -4.52 -53.56
C ARG A 7 -66.81 -4.50 -52.13
N GLN A 8 -65.74 -3.73 -51.97
CA GLN A 8 -64.98 -3.48 -50.75
C GLN A 8 -65.78 -2.58 -49.80
N ASN A 9 -65.56 -2.71 -48.49
CA ASN A 9 -65.18 -1.55 -47.68
C ASN A 9 -64.47 -1.94 -46.38
N ALA A 10 -63.59 -1.03 -45.98
CA ALA A 10 -62.52 -1.09 -45.00
C ALA A 10 -62.90 -1.51 -43.57
N ALA A 11 -61.95 -2.16 -42.89
CA ALA A 11 -61.76 -2.02 -41.45
C ALA A 11 -60.26 -2.03 -41.14
N ARG A 12 -59.80 -0.99 -40.44
CA ARG A 12 -58.42 -0.78 -39.95
C ARG A 12 -58.06 -1.89 -38.96
N SER A 13 -56.95 -2.59 -39.19
CA SER A 13 -56.34 -3.48 -38.21
C SER A 13 -55.04 -2.86 -37.70
N SER A 14 -54.99 -2.61 -36.40
CA SER A 14 -53.82 -2.10 -35.70
C SER A 14 -52.73 -3.17 -35.65
N ILE A 15 -51.54 -2.82 -36.13
CA ILE A 15 -50.35 -3.64 -35.97
C ILE A 15 -49.95 -3.57 -34.50
N ARG A 16 -50.31 -4.58 -33.71
CA ARG A 16 -49.68 -4.83 -32.41
C ARG A 16 -48.30 -5.41 -32.68
N SER A 17 -47.25 -4.61 -32.52
CA SER A 17 -45.88 -5.12 -32.47
C SER A 17 -45.78 -6.10 -31.31
N ARG A 18 -45.51 -7.37 -31.61
CA ARG A 18 -45.05 -8.32 -30.62
C ARG A 18 -43.75 -7.76 -30.04
N GLY A 19 -43.76 -7.43 -28.76
CA GLY A 19 -42.55 -7.09 -28.03
C GLY A 19 -41.56 -8.22 -28.23
N ARG A 20 -40.44 -7.94 -28.91
CA ARG A 20 -39.24 -8.73 -28.74
C ARG A 20 -38.86 -8.55 -27.29
N GLY A 21 -38.90 -9.61 -26.49
CA GLY A 21 -38.22 -9.61 -25.21
C GLY A 21 -36.77 -9.25 -25.48
N HIS A 22 -36.34 -8.08 -25.01
CA HIS A 22 -34.94 -7.86 -24.78
C HIS A 22 -34.55 -8.80 -23.65
N PHE A 23 -33.76 -9.81 -23.99
CA PHE A 23 -32.84 -10.36 -23.02
C PHE A 23 -31.79 -9.27 -22.84
N GLU A 24 -31.84 -8.57 -21.71
CA GLU A 24 -30.65 -7.88 -21.22
C GLU A 24 -29.65 -8.97 -20.85
N THR A 25 -28.49 -8.95 -21.50
CA THR A 25 -27.34 -9.72 -21.02
C THR A 25 -26.99 -9.12 -19.66
N LEU A 26 -27.21 -9.89 -18.58
CA LEU A 26 -26.76 -9.49 -17.25
C LEU A 26 -25.27 -9.21 -17.34
N GLU A 27 -24.85 -7.98 -17.07
CA GLU A 27 -23.44 -7.66 -16.94
C GLU A 27 -22.81 -8.54 -15.85
N VAL A 28 -21.56 -8.93 -16.08
CA VAL A 28 -20.79 -9.87 -15.26
C VAL A 28 -20.66 -9.33 -13.83
N ARG A 29 -21.59 -9.70 -12.95
CA ARG A 29 -21.51 -9.45 -11.50
C ARG A 29 -20.50 -10.37 -10.80
N SER A 30 -19.53 -10.93 -11.53
CA SER A 30 -18.57 -11.90 -10.99
C SER A 30 -17.23 -11.27 -10.58
N LEU A 31 -16.98 -9.99 -10.88
CA LEU A 31 -15.67 -9.34 -10.72
C LEU A 31 -15.58 -8.30 -9.60
N LEU A 32 -16.63 -8.14 -8.77
CA LEU A 32 -16.61 -7.21 -7.61
C LEU A 32 -16.78 -7.92 -6.25
N ALA A 33 -16.74 -9.26 -6.23
CA ALA A 33 -16.98 -10.03 -5.01
C ALA A 33 -15.71 -10.72 -4.50
N ALA A 34 -14.92 -11.35 -5.38
CA ALA A 34 -13.56 -11.78 -5.10
C ALA A 34 -12.59 -10.74 -5.65
N ASP A 35 -11.53 -10.45 -4.92
CA ASP A 35 -10.53 -9.45 -5.27
C ASP A 35 -9.18 -10.02 -4.80
N LEU A 36 -8.41 -10.57 -5.73
CA LEU A 36 -7.14 -11.23 -5.42
C LEU A 36 -5.99 -10.28 -5.71
N VAL A 37 -5.03 -10.23 -4.80
CA VAL A 37 -3.88 -9.36 -4.92
C VAL A 37 -2.65 -10.06 -4.36
N ILE A 38 -1.49 -9.89 -5.01
CA ILE A 38 -0.21 -10.24 -4.39
C ILE A 38 0.05 -9.19 -3.32
N THR A 39 -0.03 -9.60 -2.05
CA THR A 39 0.16 -8.69 -0.92
C THR A 39 1.61 -8.56 -0.51
N GLU A 40 2.37 -9.64 -0.65
CA GLU A 40 3.74 -9.72 -0.16
C GLU A 40 4.50 -10.83 -0.90
N PHE A 41 5.82 -10.71 -1.03
CA PHE A 41 6.70 -11.78 -1.47
C PHE A 41 8.11 -11.59 -0.89
N MET A 42 8.94 -12.63 -0.96
CA MET A 42 10.34 -12.57 -0.56
C MET A 42 11.17 -13.41 -1.53
N ALA A 43 12.09 -12.77 -2.26
CA ALA A 43 12.98 -13.41 -3.23
C ALA A 43 14.37 -13.77 -2.69
N ASN A 44 14.62 -13.57 -1.39
CA ASN A 44 15.86 -13.95 -0.74
C ASN A 44 15.58 -14.40 0.70
N ASN A 45 15.10 -15.63 0.84
CA ASN A 45 14.78 -16.23 2.13
C ASN A 45 15.90 -17.18 2.58
N SER A 46 16.31 -17.09 3.85
CA SER A 46 17.32 -17.98 4.41
C SER A 46 17.07 -18.45 5.83
N GLN A 47 16.19 -17.75 6.56
CA GLN A 47 15.91 -18.05 7.96
C GLN A 47 14.48 -17.75 8.41
N THR A 48 13.62 -17.20 7.55
CA THR A 48 12.27 -16.77 7.96
C THR A 48 11.27 -17.91 7.83
N LEU A 49 10.69 -18.09 6.64
CA LEU A 49 9.66 -19.09 6.38
C LEU A 49 10.30 -20.34 5.78
N ALA A 50 10.38 -21.42 6.54
CA ALA A 50 10.81 -22.71 6.01
C ALA A 50 9.63 -23.47 5.36
N ASP A 51 9.90 -24.17 4.26
CA ASP A 51 8.95 -25.10 3.67
C ASP A 51 8.88 -26.44 4.43
N GLU A 52 8.05 -27.36 3.95
CA GLU A 52 7.85 -28.67 4.58
C GLU A 52 9.08 -29.59 4.54
N ASP A 53 10.07 -29.30 3.70
CA ASP A 53 11.35 -30.01 3.65
C ASP A 53 12.40 -29.39 4.58
N GLY A 54 12.11 -28.23 5.17
CA GLY A 54 13.04 -27.45 5.99
C GLY A 54 13.96 -26.53 5.19
N ASP A 55 13.68 -26.35 3.89
CA ASP A 55 14.37 -25.38 3.03
C ASP A 55 13.76 -23.98 3.24
N TYR A 56 14.47 -22.92 2.85
CA TYR A 56 13.96 -21.55 2.88
C TYR A 56 13.78 -21.01 1.46
N PRO A 57 12.80 -21.52 0.68
CA PRO A 57 12.57 -21.01 -0.67
C PRO A 57 11.97 -19.60 -0.63
N ASP A 58 12.03 -18.94 -1.78
CA ASP A 58 11.26 -17.73 -2.02
C ASP A 58 9.77 -18.02 -1.85
N TRP A 59 8.99 -17.00 -1.57
CA TRP A 59 7.55 -17.17 -1.37
C TRP A 59 6.77 -15.94 -1.82
N ILE A 60 5.51 -16.18 -2.18
CA ILE A 60 4.54 -15.19 -2.65
C ILE A 60 3.28 -15.36 -1.79
N GLU A 61 2.80 -14.29 -1.18
CA GLU A 61 1.52 -14.21 -0.47
C GLU A 61 0.46 -13.58 -1.37
N ILE A 62 -0.69 -14.26 -1.44
CA ILE A 62 -1.88 -13.78 -2.11
C ILE A 62 -2.97 -13.59 -1.07
N ARG A 63 -3.66 -12.45 -1.14
CA ARG A 63 -4.83 -12.17 -0.34
C ARG A 63 -6.06 -12.13 -1.22
N ASN A 64 -7.15 -12.71 -0.74
CA ASN A 64 -8.49 -12.36 -1.21
C ASN A 64 -9.03 -11.20 -0.36
N GLN A 65 -8.93 -9.97 -0.86
CA GLN A 65 -9.46 -8.77 -0.19
C GLN A 65 -10.96 -8.56 -0.45
N GLY A 66 -11.56 -9.41 -1.29
CA GLY A 66 -12.98 -9.39 -1.60
C GLY A 66 -13.87 -9.89 -0.47
N THR A 67 -15.17 -9.81 -0.70
CA THR A 67 -16.24 -10.25 0.22
C THR A 67 -16.81 -11.63 -0.10
N SER A 68 -16.33 -12.29 -1.17
CA SER A 68 -16.68 -13.66 -1.53
C SER A 68 -15.45 -14.54 -1.73
N ASP A 69 -15.65 -15.85 -1.58
CA ASP A 69 -14.63 -16.85 -1.86
C ASP A 69 -14.18 -16.78 -3.32
N ALA A 70 -12.86 -16.88 -3.54
CA ALA A 70 -12.23 -16.86 -4.86
C ALA A 70 -11.88 -18.27 -5.31
N GLN A 71 -12.25 -18.62 -6.54
CA GLN A 71 -11.88 -19.89 -7.16
C GLN A 71 -10.58 -19.68 -7.95
N LEU A 72 -9.51 -20.39 -7.59
CA LEU A 72 -8.16 -20.11 -8.11
C LEU A 72 -7.85 -20.79 -9.44
N SER A 73 -8.68 -21.71 -9.92
CA SER A 73 -8.37 -22.55 -11.10
C SER A 73 -8.19 -21.83 -12.44
N GLU A 74 -8.52 -20.53 -12.48
CA GLU A 74 -8.38 -19.64 -13.64
C GLU A 74 -7.31 -18.57 -13.43
N TYR A 75 -6.52 -18.69 -12.35
CA TYR A 75 -5.45 -17.76 -12.01
C TYR A 75 -4.08 -18.40 -12.23
N HIS A 76 -3.08 -17.56 -12.46
CA HIS A 76 -1.69 -17.98 -12.65
C HIS A 76 -0.72 -17.08 -11.90
N LEU A 77 0.45 -17.61 -11.57
CA LEU A 77 1.62 -16.83 -11.19
C LEU A 77 2.66 -16.90 -12.31
N THR A 78 3.35 -15.78 -12.52
CA THR A 78 4.45 -15.71 -13.48
C THR A 78 5.53 -14.72 -13.04
N ASP A 79 6.77 -15.06 -13.34
CA ASP A 79 7.97 -14.22 -13.30
C ASP A 79 8.43 -13.78 -14.71
N ASP A 80 7.66 -14.10 -15.76
CA ASP A 80 7.99 -13.78 -17.16
C ASP A 80 6.83 -13.03 -17.84
N ALA A 81 7.07 -11.76 -18.17
CA ALA A 81 6.09 -10.91 -18.86
C ALA A 81 5.69 -11.42 -20.26
N ASN A 82 6.45 -12.37 -20.84
CA ASN A 82 6.14 -13.00 -22.12
C ASN A 82 5.37 -14.33 -21.98
N ASP A 83 5.19 -14.82 -20.74
CA ASP A 83 4.46 -16.04 -20.43
C ASP A 83 3.55 -15.82 -19.22
N LEU A 84 2.37 -15.22 -19.47
CA LEU A 84 1.42 -14.85 -18.42
C LEU A 84 0.71 -16.06 -17.76
N GLU A 85 0.86 -17.26 -18.31
CA GLU A 85 0.24 -18.50 -17.82
C GLU A 85 1.27 -19.48 -17.24
N LYS A 86 2.50 -19.02 -16.95
CA LYS A 86 3.66 -19.86 -16.60
C LYS A 86 3.40 -20.90 -15.51
N TRP A 87 2.62 -20.55 -14.48
CA TRP A 87 2.21 -21.49 -13.45
C TRP A 87 0.74 -21.31 -13.04
N THR A 88 -0.11 -22.25 -13.42
CA THR A 88 -1.55 -22.24 -13.10
C THR A 88 -1.83 -22.83 -11.72
N PHE A 89 -2.68 -22.15 -10.95
CA PHE A 89 -3.13 -22.67 -9.66
C PHE A 89 -3.93 -23.98 -9.81
N PRO A 90 -3.77 -24.95 -8.89
CA PRO A 90 -4.68 -26.08 -8.83
C PRO A 90 -6.09 -25.63 -8.44
N ASN A 91 -7.07 -26.50 -8.65
CA ASN A 91 -8.43 -26.28 -8.18
C ASN A 91 -8.46 -26.12 -6.64
N ARG A 92 -8.52 -24.86 -6.20
CA ARG A 92 -8.50 -24.45 -4.80
C ARG A 92 -9.39 -23.23 -4.64
N THR A 93 -10.10 -23.17 -3.53
CA THR A 93 -10.90 -22.01 -3.15
C THR A 93 -10.14 -21.24 -2.06
N LEU A 94 -9.96 -19.93 -2.25
CA LEU A 94 -9.42 -19.01 -1.25
C LEU A 94 -10.58 -18.20 -0.66
N PRO A 95 -10.97 -18.43 0.61
CA PRO A 95 -12.10 -17.75 1.20
C PRO A 95 -11.94 -16.23 1.26
N ALA A 96 -13.05 -15.50 1.33
CA ALA A 96 -13.05 -14.05 1.51
C ALA A 96 -12.17 -13.62 2.71
N GLY A 97 -11.36 -12.58 2.53
CA GLY A 97 -10.44 -12.06 3.56
C GLY A 97 -9.26 -12.96 3.93
N SER A 98 -9.10 -14.12 3.28
CA SER A 98 -8.06 -15.10 3.62
C SER A 98 -6.78 -14.91 2.79
N PHE A 99 -5.70 -15.51 3.29
CA PHE A 99 -4.37 -15.48 2.70
C PHE A 99 -3.94 -16.87 2.21
N LEU A 100 -3.07 -16.88 1.21
CA LEU A 100 -2.41 -18.07 0.69
C LEU A 100 -0.94 -17.75 0.43
N VAL A 101 -0.05 -18.50 1.06
CA VAL A 101 1.36 -18.51 0.70
C VAL A 101 1.62 -19.61 -0.34
N VAL A 102 2.36 -19.25 -1.39
CA VAL A 102 2.88 -20.13 -2.42
C VAL A 102 4.40 -20.01 -2.42
N TYR A 103 5.11 -21.13 -2.30
CA TYR A 103 6.57 -21.13 -2.38
C TYR A 103 7.02 -21.02 -3.84
N ALA A 104 7.83 -20.01 -4.16
CA ALA A 104 8.48 -19.89 -5.45
C ALA A 104 9.80 -20.68 -5.43
N SER A 105 9.70 -22.00 -5.46
CA SER A 105 10.84 -22.88 -5.18
C SER A 105 11.29 -23.73 -6.38
N GLY A 106 10.61 -23.65 -7.52
CA GLY A 106 10.84 -24.54 -8.66
C GLY A 106 10.44 -26.00 -8.45
N LYS A 107 9.78 -26.35 -7.33
CA LYS A 107 9.43 -27.75 -6.99
C LYS A 107 8.14 -28.22 -7.66
N ASP A 108 7.32 -27.31 -8.19
CA ASP A 108 6.06 -27.55 -8.91
C ASP A 108 5.10 -28.52 -8.19
N ARG A 109 4.77 -28.21 -6.94
CA ARG A 109 3.92 -29.04 -6.06
C ARG A 109 2.53 -28.44 -5.96
N VAL A 110 1.53 -29.23 -6.35
CA VAL A 110 0.12 -28.80 -6.44
C VAL A 110 -0.84 -29.76 -5.72
N GLN A 111 -0.32 -30.66 -4.87
CA GLN A 111 -1.15 -31.65 -4.19
C GLN A 111 -2.20 -30.99 -3.27
N PRO A 112 -3.48 -31.40 -3.35
CA PRO A 112 -4.53 -30.89 -2.47
C PRO A 112 -4.17 -31.05 -1.00
N GLY A 113 -4.32 -29.97 -0.22
CA GLY A 113 -4.05 -29.95 1.21
C GLY A 113 -2.57 -29.85 1.60
N SER A 114 -1.66 -29.73 0.64
CA SER A 114 -0.24 -29.47 0.86
C SER A 114 0.13 -28.01 0.55
N PRO A 115 1.28 -27.49 1.03
CA PRO A 115 1.85 -26.25 0.54
C PRO A 115 2.01 -26.27 -0.98
N LEU A 116 1.78 -25.12 -1.62
CA LEU A 116 1.93 -24.98 -3.06
C LEU A 116 3.34 -24.52 -3.39
N HIS A 117 3.91 -25.07 -4.46
CA HIS A 117 5.19 -24.65 -4.97
C HIS A 117 5.07 -24.36 -6.47
N THR A 118 5.56 -23.20 -6.91
CA THR A 118 5.63 -22.89 -8.33
C THR A 118 6.72 -23.72 -9.04
N ASN A 119 6.70 -23.69 -10.36
CA ASN A 119 7.75 -24.25 -11.23
C ASN A 119 8.93 -23.29 -11.47
N PHE A 120 8.97 -22.15 -10.78
CA PHE A 120 10.03 -21.15 -10.86
C PHE A 120 10.48 -20.70 -9.45
N SER A 121 11.55 -19.91 -9.39
CA SER A 121 12.02 -19.20 -8.20
C SER A 121 12.23 -17.73 -8.54
N LEU A 122 12.43 -16.87 -7.54
CA LEU A 122 12.55 -15.44 -7.78
C LEU A 122 14.03 -14.98 -7.83
N ASP A 123 14.36 -13.97 -8.63
CA ASP A 123 15.68 -13.30 -8.63
C ASP A 123 15.69 -12.14 -7.63
N ASP A 124 16.56 -12.22 -6.62
CA ASP A 124 16.71 -11.19 -5.59
C ASP A 124 17.19 -9.83 -6.13
N ARG A 125 17.70 -9.74 -7.36
CA ARG A 125 18.06 -8.48 -8.01
C ARG A 125 16.89 -7.76 -8.68
N GLY A 126 15.73 -8.40 -8.77
CA GLY A 126 14.54 -7.88 -9.42
C GLY A 126 14.24 -8.52 -10.76
N GLU A 127 12.97 -8.90 -10.95
CA GLU A 127 12.40 -9.39 -12.22
C GLU A 127 10.89 -9.12 -12.27
N TYR A 128 10.23 -9.48 -13.37
CA TYR A 128 8.77 -9.37 -13.46
C TYR A 128 8.11 -10.31 -12.44
N LEU A 129 6.97 -9.92 -11.88
CA LEU A 129 6.14 -10.81 -11.07
C LEU A 129 4.68 -10.40 -11.23
N ALA A 130 3.80 -11.35 -11.52
CA ALA A 130 2.38 -11.08 -11.63
C ALA A 130 1.49 -12.23 -11.17
N LEU A 131 0.31 -11.85 -10.67
CA LEU A 131 -0.88 -12.68 -10.59
C LEU A 131 -1.75 -12.33 -11.80
N THR A 132 -2.10 -13.32 -12.60
CA THR A 132 -2.89 -13.14 -13.83
C THR A 132 -4.17 -13.98 -13.78
N HIS A 133 -5.15 -13.67 -14.63
CA HIS A 133 -6.44 -14.37 -14.70
C HIS A 133 -6.89 -14.57 -16.15
N ASP A 134 -7.52 -15.72 -16.42
CA ASP A 134 -8.06 -16.16 -17.72
C ASP A 134 -9.29 -15.36 -18.24
N ALA A 135 -9.66 -14.22 -17.63
CA ALA A 135 -10.72 -13.35 -18.16
C ALA A 135 -10.18 -12.04 -18.73
N PRO A 136 -10.75 -11.56 -19.86
CA PRO A 136 -10.54 -10.20 -20.29
C PRO A 136 -11.10 -9.24 -19.24
N LEU A 137 -10.24 -8.43 -18.62
CA LEU A 137 -10.66 -7.27 -17.83
C LEU A 137 -11.41 -6.27 -18.74
N PRO A 138 -12.36 -5.47 -18.22
CA PRO A 138 -13.06 -4.47 -19.03
C PRO A 138 -12.06 -3.50 -19.69
N GLY A 139 -11.96 -3.55 -21.02
CA GLY A 139 -11.00 -2.74 -21.79
C GLY A 139 -9.76 -3.49 -22.27
N ASN A 140 -9.58 -4.77 -21.91
CA ASN A 140 -8.54 -5.65 -22.43
C ASN A 140 -9.13 -6.72 -23.38
N SER A 141 -8.49 -6.93 -24.54
CA SER A 141 -8.85 -7.99 -25.50
C SER A 141 -8.02 -9.26 -25.33
N ASP A 142 -7.04 -9.25 -24.43
CA ASP A 142 -6.19 -10.40 -24.19
C ASP A 142 -6.95 -11.48 -23.39
N ASN A 143 -6.66 -12.74 -23.71
CA ASN A 143 -7.29 -13.88 -23.03
C ASN A 143 -6.82 -14.01 -21.57
N VAL A 144 -5.69 -13.40 -21.22
CA VAL A 144 -5.11 -13.39 -19.89
C VAL A 144 -4.73 -11.96 -19.53
N SER A 145 -5.17 -11.50 -18.37
CA SER A 145 -4.90 -10.14 -17.88
C SER A 145 -4.17 -10.18 -16.54
N ALA A 146 -3.26 -9.24 -16.31
CA ALA A 146 -2.68 -9.03 -14.99
C ALA A 146 -3.75 -8.52 -14.01
N VAL A 147 -3.85 -9.18 -12.86
CA VAL A 147 -4.67 -8.79 -11.71
C VAL A 147 -3.82 -7.92 -10.78
N THR A 148 -2.57 -8.31 -10.56
CA THR A 148 -1.55 -7.53 -9.86
C THR A 148 -0.22 -7.81 -10.53
N GLU A 149 0.60 -6.78 -10.74
CA GLU A 149 1.92 -6.95 -11.33
C GLU A 149 2.97 -6.00 -10.73
N PHE A 150 4.22 -6.46 -10.75
CA PHE A 150 5.42 -5.69 -10.47
C PHE A 150 6.21 -5.55 -11.78
N ALA A 151 5.91 -4.49 -12.53
CA ALA A 151 6.44 -4.26 -13.88
C ALA A 151 7.36 -3.01 -13.94
N PRO A 152 8.39 -3.00 -14.81
CA PRO A 152 8.89 -4.15 -15.59
C PRO A 152 9.63 -5.18 -14.73
N GLN A 153 10.01 -4.80 -13.51
CA GLN A 153 10.58 -5.68 -12.50
C GLN A 153 10.32 -5.13 -11.10
N PHE A 154 10.26 -5.99 -10.08
CA PHE A 154 10.31 -5.54 -8.69
C PHE A 154 11.72 -5.05 -8.29
N PRO A 155 11.85 -4.22 -7.23
CA PRO A 155 13.17 -3.75 -6.76
C PRO A 155 14.01 -4.86 -6.11
N GLU A 156 15.33 -4.74 -6.16
CA GLU A 156 16.28 -5.63 -5.46
C GLU A 156 15.84 -5.90 -4.00
N GLN A 157 15.71 -7.18 -3.65
CA GLN A 157 15.23 -7.67 -2.37
C GLN A 157 16.39 -7.83 -1.39
N LEU A 158 16.17 -7.38 -0.16
CA LEU A 158 17.09 -7.66 0.93
C LEU A 158 16.83 -9.05 1.49
N LYS A 159 17.92 -9.73 1.84
CA LYS A 159 17.89 -11.02 2.51
C LYS A 159 16.99 -10.99 3.75
N ASP A 160 16.05 -11.93 3.81
CA ASP A 160 15.09 -12.14 4.90
C ASP A 160 14.17 -10.93 5.18
N VAL A 161 13.97 -10.07 4.17
CA VAL A 161 13.02 -8.95 4.19
C VAL A 161 12.04 -9.13 3.05
N SER A 162 10.76 -9.20 3.39
CA SER A 162 9.68 -9.29 2.42
C SER A 162 9.31 -7.91 1.85
N TYR A 163 8.76 -7.92 0.64
CA TYR A 163 8.29 -6.74 -0.07
C TYR A 163 6.82 -6.91 -0.42
N GLY A 164 6.03 -5.87 -0.21
CA GLY A 164 4.59 -5.96 -0.35
C GLY A 164 3.88 -4.63 -0.27
N ILE A 165 2.57 -4.66 -0.49
CA ILE A 165 1.69 -3.51 -0.31
C ILE A 165 1.24 -3.44 1.14
N GLY A 166 1.20 -2.22 1.71
CA GLY A 166 0.69 -2.00 3.05
C GLY A 166 -0.76 -2.47 3.15
N GLN A 167 -1.03 -3.48 3.98
CA GLN A 167 -2.39 -3.94 4.20
C GLN A 167 -3.11 -3.01 5.19
N ASN A 168 -4.39 -2.72 4.94
CA ASN A 168 -5.26 -2.09 5.93
C ASN A 168 -5.28 -2.98 7.20
N VAL A 169 -4.57 -2.54 8.24
CA VAL A 169 -4.53 -3.19 9.54
C VAL A 169 -5.74 -2.72 10.33
N THR A 170 -6.67 -3.62 10.62
CA THR A 170 -7.62 -3.36 11.71
C THR A 170 -6.83 -3.33 13.00
N ILE A 171 -6.53 -2.14 13.51
CA ILE A 171 -5.84 -1.95 14.78
C ILE A 171 -6.77 -2.40 15.91
N ASN A 172 -6.65 -3.66 16.31
CA ASN A 172 -7.17 -4.11 17.59
C ASN A 172 -6.21 -3.58 18.66
N SER A 173 -6.52 -2.40 19.20
CA SER A 173 -5.75 -1.79 20.28
C SER A 173 -5.88 -2.64 21.55
N VAL A 174 -4.93 -3.55 21.76
CA VAL A 174 -4.84 -4.36 22.99
C VAL A 174 -4.27 -3.52 24.13
N LEU A 175 -3.35 -2.59 23.82
CA LEU A 175 -2.73 -1.65 24.74
C LEU A 175 -2.65 -0.26 24.09
N PRO A 176 -3.59 0.66 24.34
CA PRO A 176 -3.51 2.03 23.83
C PRO A 176 -2.31 2.79 24.40
N ALA A 177 -1.83 3.82 23.68
CA ALA A 177 -0.87 4.78 24.21
C ALA A 177 -1.40 5.38 25.52
N GLY A 178 -0.54 5.48 26.55
CA GLY A 178 -0.97 5.89 27.89
C GLY A 178 -1.42 4.74 28.80
N SER A 179 -1.48 3.50 28.29
CA SER A 179 -1.85 2.34 29.13
C SER A 179 -0.92 2.19 30.32
N ASN A 180 -1.51 1.98 31.49
CA ASN A 180 -0.76 1.72 32.72
C ASN A 180 0.12 0.49 32.52
N SER A 181 1.43 0.68 32.62
CA SER A 181 2.44 -0.37 32.63
C SER A 181 3.27 -0.30 33.89
N ARG A 182 4.07 -1.33 34.12
CA ARG A 182 5.06 -1.36 35.19
C ARG A 182 6.41 -1.73 34.62
N VAL A 183 7.45 -1.01 35.04
CA VAL A 183 8.82 -1.16 34.55
C VAL A 183 9.78 -1.38 35.70
N MET A 184 10.72 -2.31 35.50
CA MET A 184 11.88 -2.52 36.36
C MET A 184 13.12 -2.52 35.48
N PHE A 185 14.13 -1.76 35.89
CA PHE A 185 15.47 -1.81 35.30
C PHE A 185 16.33 -2.69 36.21
N PRO A 186 16.65 -3.93 35.81
CA PRO A 186 17.49 -4.81 36.63
C PRO A 186 18.87 -4.16 36.81
N ALA A 187 19.37 -4.13 38.04
CA ALA A 187 20.73 -3.62 38.31
C ALA A 187 21.81 -4.61 37.80
N ASP A 188 21.46 -5.89 37.70
CA ASP A 188 22.30 -6.99 37.23
C ASP A 188 21.41 -8.19 36.82
N GLY A 189 22.02 -9.33 36.52
CA GLY A 189 21.33 -10.56 36.11
C GLY A 189 20.65 -11.36 37.25
N THR A 190 20.66 -10.88 38.50
CA THR A 190 20.13 -11.63 39.65
C THR A 190 18.62 -11.80 39.63
N LEU A 191 17.90 -10.98 38.85
CA LEU A 191 16.45 -11.09 38.66
C LEU A 191 16.03 -12.43 38.02
N GLY A 192 16.93 -13.09 37.29
CA GLY A 192 16.67 -14.36 36.63
C GLY A 192 15.49 -14.28 35.65
N THR A 193 14.73 -15.38 35.53
CA THR A 193 13.60 -15.51 34.59
C THR A 193 12.25 -15.71 35.29
N SER A 194 12.19 -15.70 36.62
CA SER A 194 10.93 -15.91 37.36
C SER A 194 9.86 -14.85 37.07
N TRP A 195 10.28 -13.65 36.66
CA TRP A 195 9.41 -12.56 36.26
C TRP A 195 8.63 -12.81 34.96
N THR A 196 9.04 -13.79 34.14
CA THR A 196 8.33 -14.15 32.90
C THR A 196 7.17 -15.11 33.13
N GLY A 197 6.95 -15.56 34.38
CA GLY A 197 5.87 -16.48 34.72
C GLY A 197 4.50 -15.79 34.75
N THR A 198 3.46 -16.47 34.29
CA THR A 198 2.08 -15.92 34.24
C THR A 198 1.46 -15.65 35.62
N SER A 199 2.05 -16.20 36.69
CA SER A 199 1.66 -15.97 38.08
C SER A 199 2.53 -14.93 38.80
N PHE A 200 3.47 -14.29 38.10
CA PHE A 200 4.35 -13.29 38.69
C PHE A 200 3.55 -12.04 39.12
N VAL A 201 3.88 -11.51 40.30
CA VAL A 201 3.26 -10.31 40.86
C VAL A 201 4.27 -9.17 40.80
N ASP A 202 4.00 -8.17 39.97
CA ASP A 202 4.91 -7.06 39.63
C ASP A 202 4.68 -5.79 40.48
N ASN A 203 4.04 -5.91 41.65
CA ASN A 203 3.64 -4.76 42.48
C ASN A 203 4.78 -3.86 42.97
N ALA A 204 6.01 -4.38 42.99
CA ALA A 204 7.21 -3.63 43.36
C ALA A 204 7.84 -2.84 42.20
N TRP A 205 7.37 -3.04 40.96
CA TRP A 205 7.89 -2.36 39.77
C TRP A 205 7.33 -0.94 39.66
N ARG A 206 8.11 -0.05 39.04
CA ARG A 206 7.73 1.37 38.91
C ARG A 206 6.57 1.51 37.94
N GLN A 207 5.57 2.31 38.29
CA GLN A 207 4.48 2.62 37.36
C GLN A 207 5.01 3.42 36.15
N SER A 208 4.44 3.16 34.98
CA SER A 208 4.69 3.83 33.71
C SER A 208 3.39 3.85 32.89
N THR A 209 3.36 4.58 31.79
CA THR A 209 2.17 4.80 30.94
C THR A 209 2.43 4.47 29.46
N SER A 210 3.43 3.64 29.15
CA SER A 210 3.77 3.29 27.78
C SER A 210 3.99 1.79 27.62
N ALA A 211 3.60 1.26 26.45
CA ALA A 211 3.91 -0.10 26.03
C ALA A 211 5.41 -0.19 25.71
N ILE A 212 6.22 -0.48 26.72
CA ILE A 212 7.65 -0.74 26.55
C ILE A 212 7.77 -2.14 25.93
N GLY A 213 8.34 -2.24 24.74
CA GLY A 213 8.71 -3.53 24.12
C GLY A 213 7.77 -4.06 23.03
N TYR A 214 6.76 -3.31 22.60
CA TYR A 214 5.97 -3.63 21.40
C TYR A 214 6.05 -2.45 20.43
N VAL A 215 6.73 -2.64 19.30
CA VAL A 215 6.57 -1.79 18.11
C VAL A 215 5.95 -2.67 17.03
N SER A 216 4.82 -2.24 16.49
CA SER A 216 4.30 -2.79 15.24
C SER A 216 4.78 -1.87 14.13
N SER A 217 5.77 -2.30 13.34
CA SER A 217 6.10 -1.60 12.09
C SER A 217 4.97 -1.86 11.10
N VAL A 218 4.09 -0.88 10.90
CA VAL A 218 3.19 -0.89 9.75
C VAL A 218 3.98 -0.30 8.59
N PRO A 219 4.14 -1.01 7.45
CA PRO A 219 4.83 -0.46 6.29
C PRO A 219 4.21 0.88 5.85
N GLY A 220 5.05 1.88 5.62
CA GLY A 220 4.63 3.23 5.21
C GLY A 220 4.98 4.32 6.22
N PHE A 221 4.51 5.52 5.94
CA PHE A 221 4.66 6.70 6.77
C PHE A 221 3.41 6.90 7.62
N THR A 222 3.60 7.20 8.90
CA THR A 222 2.55 7.86 9.69
C THR A 222 2.49 9.31 9.26
N VAL A 223 1.39 9.72 8.64
CA VAL A 223 1.17 11.07 8.13
C VAL A 223 0.15 11.76 9.01
N LEU A 224 0.58 12.78 9.74
CA LEU A 224 -0.27 13.74 10.43
C LEU A 224 -0.50 14.93 9.51
N ASP A 225 -1.75 15.28 9.29
CA ASP A 225 -2.18 16.49 8.60
C ASP A 225 -2.91 17.38 9.61
N ALA A 226 -2.53 18.65 9.70
CA ALA A 226 -3.10 19.61 10.63
C ALA A 226 -3.33 20.98 9.98
N HIS A 227 -4.57 21.47 10.06
CA HIS A 227 -4.92 22.81 9.60
C HIS A 227 -4.80 23.82 10.74
N SER A 228 -4.46 25.04 10.38
CA SER A 228 -4.22 26.15 11.31
C SER A 228 -5.35 27.17 11.29
N SER A 229 -5.55 27.83 12.44
CA SER A 229 -6.38 29.05 12.56
C SER A 229 -5.62 30.33 12.19
N SER A 230 -4.35 30.23 11.84
CA SER A 230 -3.44 31.34 11.56
C SER A 230 -2.52 31.01 10.40
N GLN A 231 -2.08 32.04 9.69
CA GLN A 231 -1.28 31.84 8.49
C GLN A 231 0.01 31.05 8.74
N ILE A 232 0.27 30.05 7.90
CA ILE A 232 1.53 29.29 7.89
C ILE A 232 2.38 29.82 6.73
N SER A 233 3.61 30.22 7.03
CA SER A 233 4.54 30.75 6.01
C SER A 233 5.99 30.32 6.23
N THR A 234 6.20 29.46 7.22
CA THR A 234 7.51 28.95 7.63
C THR A 234 7.35 27.56 8.23
N LEU A 235 8.40 26.75 8.12
CA LEU A 235 8.57 25.46 8.77
C LEU A 235 8.42 25.55 10.29
N ALA A 236 8.83 26.68 10.90
CA ALA A 236 8.68 26.88 12.34
C ALA A 236 7.20 27.03 12.76
N GLN A 237 6.38 27.68 11.93
CA GLN A 237 4.93 27.76 12.13
C GLN A 237 4.27 26.41 11.85
N ALA A 238 4.70 25.72 10.80
CA ALA A 238 4.24 24.37 10.48
C ALA A 238 4.47 23.41 11.65
N ASP A 239 5.69 23.38 12.19
CA ASP A 239 6.02 22.56 13.36
C ASP A 239 5.15 22.92 14.57
N ALA A 240 4.90 24.20 14.81
CA ALA A 240 4.05 24.63 15.93
C ALA A 240 2.60 24.14 15.78
N VAL A 241 2.03 24.18 14.56
CA VAL A 241 0.68 23.69 14.26
C VAL A 241 0.60 22.18 14.38
N LEU A 242 1.59 21.46 13.84
CA LEU A 242 1.73 20.00 13.95
C LEU A 242 1.91 19.54 15.41
N ASP A 243 2.46 20.41 16.27
CA ASP A 243 2.59 20.19 17.72
C ASP A 243 1.36 20.70 18.51
N GLY A 244 0.30 21.13 17.82
CA GLY A 244 -1.02 21.47 18.39
C GLY A 244 -1.27 22.96 18.65
N THR A 245 -0.34 23.85 18.33
CA THR A 245 -0.51 25.29 18.53
C THR A 245 -1.35 25.89 17.41
N GLY A 246 -2.52 26.44 17.75
CA GLY A 246 -3.38 27.13 16.77
C GLY A 246 -4.10 26.19 15.80
N GLN A 247 -4.05 24.88 16.05
CA GLN A 247 -4.67 23.83 15.25
C GLN A 247 -6.20 23.87 15.30
N ILE A 248 -6.87 23.73 14.15
CA ILE A 248 -8.34 23.70 14.03
C ILE A 248 -8.89 22.31 13.73
N SER A 249 -8.15 21.50 12.99
CA SER A 249 -8.50 20.13 12.62
C SER A 249 -7.23 19.30 12.39
N GLN A 250 -7.40 17.97 12.38
CA GLN A 250 -6.35 17.03 11.97
C GLN A 250 -6.93 15.70 11.53
N ALA A 251 -6.14 15.04 10.70
CA ALA A 251 -6.26 13.62 10.42
C ALA A 251 -4.90 12.94 10.59
N THR A 252 -4.92 11.63 10.86
CA THR A 252 -3.71 10.80 10.85
C THR A 252 -3.99 9.54 10.07
N VAL A 253 -3.14 9.25 9.09
CA VAL A 253 -3.23 8.06 8.24
C VAL A 253 -1.89 7.33 8.21
N ILE A 254 -1.94 6.07 7.78
CA ILE A 254 -0.74 5.35 7.33
C ILE A 254 -0.77 5.37 5.80
N SER A 255 0.29 5.90 5.19
CA SER A 255 0.41 5.95 3.73
C SER A 255 1.69 5.25 3.27
N PRO A 256 1.64 4.37 2.25
CA PRO A 256 2.83 3.71 1.73
C PRO A 256 3.80 4.70 1.04
N THR A 257 3.30 5.86 0.59
CA THR A 257 4.10 6.90 -0.08
C THR A 257 3.74 8.28 0.46
N VAL A 258 4.65 9.25 0.30
CA VAL A 258 4.29 10.68 0.40
C VAL A 258 4.15 11.17 -1.03
N ASN A 259 2.92 11.19 -1.52
CA ASN A 259 2.53 11.71 -2.83
C ASN A 259 1.12 12.27 -2.71
N PHE A 260 1.01 13.51 -2.24
CA PHE A 260 -0.26 14.14 -1.92
C PHE A 260 -0.49 15.40 -2.75
N TRP A 261 -1.75 15.67 -3.07
CA TRP A 261 -2.18 16.87 -3.77
C TRP A 261 -3.57 17.30 -3.30
N ASP A 262 -3.86 18.60 -3.44
CA ASP A 262 -5.22 19.12 -3.31
C ASP A 262 -5.92 19.03 -4.67
N ALA A 263 -6.96 18.19 -4.74
CA ALA A 263 -7.73 17.97 -5.97
C ALA A 263 -8.77 19.07 -6.26
N GLY A 264 -9.11 19.88 -5.25
CA GLY A 264 -10.08 20.97 -5.29
C GLY A 264 -9.46 22.31 -5.70
N SER A 265 -8.15 22.47 -5.52
CA SER A 265 -7.35 23.63 -5.91
C SER A 265 -6.40 23.31 -7.07
N GLY A 266 -6.01 24.30 -7.87
CA GLY A 266 -5.25 24.13 -9.11
C GLY A 266 -3.78 23.69 -8.95
N GLY A 267 -3.44 22.92 -7.91
CA GLY A 267 -2.13 22.30 -7.69
C GLY A 267 -1.75 21.33 -8.82
N GLY A 268 -0.45 21.04 -8.93
CA GLY A 268 0.05 20.03 -9.85
C GLY A 268 -0.29 18.60 -9.40
N THR A 269 0.23 17.62 -10.14
CA THR A 269 0.21 16.19 -9.72
C THR A 269 1.63 15.67 -9.46
N GLY A 270 2.56 16.58 -9.18
CA GLY A 270 3.96 16.33 -8.95
C GLY A 270 4.69 15.73 -10.16
N ASN A 271 5.80 15.05 -9.89
CA ASN A 271 6.58 14.32 -10.89
C ASN A 271 6.07 12.89 -11.10
N PHE A 272 5.37 12.31 -10.13
CA PHE A 272 4.93 10.92 -10.10
C PHE A 272 3.39 10.83 -10.12
N GLY A 273 2.85 10.16 -11.13
CA GLY A 273 1.40 10.05 -11.31
C GLY A 273 0.68 9.33 -10.18
N ASN A 274 -0.64 9.54 -10.13
CA ASN A 274 -1.58 8.99 -9.14
C ASN A 274 -1.35 9.49 -7.69
N PRO A 275 -1.28 10.81 -7.44
CA PRO A 275 -1.25 11.33 -6.08
C PRO A 275 -2.57 11.09 -5.34
N ASP A 276 -2.48 10.84 -4.03
CA ASP A 276 -3.62 10.73 -3.12
C ASP A 276 -4.06 12.13 -2.64
N PRO A 277 -5.35 12.35 -2.33
CA PRO A 277 -5.76 13.58 -1.67
C PRO A 277 -5.10 13.70 -0.28
N PHE A 278 -4.90 14.93 0.20
CA PHE A 278 -4.38 15.16 1.55
C PHE A 278 -5.25 14.46 2.62
N PRO A 279 -4.67 13.95 3.72
CA PRO A 279 -5.41 13.17 4.71
C PRO A 279 -6.59 13.90 5.38
N ASN A 280 -6.52 15.23 5.50
CA ASN A 280 -7.56 16.06 6.08
C ASN A 280 -8.21 17.02 5.04
N ASP A 281 -8.14 16.63 3.77
CA ASP A 281 -8.68 17.37 2.62
C ASP A 281 -10.17 17.68 2.78
N SER A 282 -10.54 18.93 2.53
CA SER A 282 -11.92 19.41 2.49
C SER A 282 -12.33 19.78 1.07
N PRO A 283 -13.63 19.68 0.70
CA PRO A 283 -14.06 20.08 -0.63
C PRO A 283 -13.84 21.58 -0.87
N GLY A 284 -12.78 21.96 -1.59
CA GLY A 284 -12.43 23.35 -1.84
C GLY A 284 -10.92 23.55 -1.99
N ASP A 285 -10.49 24.79 -1.82
CA ASP A 285 -9.09 25.18 -1.72
C ASP A 285 -8.74 25.21 -0.23
N ASP A 286 -7.76 24.41 0.16
CA ASP A 286 -7.34 24.27 1.55
C ASP A 286 -6.07 25.09 1.83
N ASP A 287 -6.25 26.22 2.50
CA ASP A 287 -5.16 27.10 2.91
C ASP A 287 -4.68 26.80 4.35
N ASP A 288 -3.44 27.19 4.65
CA ASP A 288 -2.88 27.25 6.00
C ASP A 288 -2.89 25.90 6.74
N PHE A 289 -2.35 24.86 6.11
CA PHE A 289 -2.17 23.54 6.72
C PHE A 289 -0.73 23.04 6.62
N ALA A 290 -0.42 22.00 7.38
CA ALA A 290 0.88 21.37 7.37
C ALA A 290 0.75 19.86 7.52
N ILE A 291 1.68 19.12 6.93
CA ILE A 291 1.80 17.67 7.16
C ILE A 291 3.13 17.32 7.80
N ARG A 292 3.12 16.27 8.62
CA ARG A 292 4.32 15.58 9.12
C ARG A 292 4.21 14.10 8.78
N ALA A 293 5.11 13.63 7.91
CA ALA A 293 5.24 12.22 7.57
C ALA A 293 6.48 11.64 8.26
N THR A 294 6.30 10.64 9.13
CA THR A 294 7.39 9.95 9.82
C THR A 294 7.39 8.47 9.53
N GLY A 295 8.57 7.88 9.35
CA GLY A 295 8.72 6.44 9.17
C GLY A 295 10.18 6.01 9.18
N THR A 296 10.40 4.70 9.19
CA THR A 296 11.74 4.12 9.01
C THR A 296 11.91 3.73 7.55
N ILE A 297 12.95 4.26 6.89
CA ILE A 297 13.34 3.84 5.55
C ILE A 297 14.46 2.79 5.62
N MET A 298 14.44 1.85 4.69
CA MET A 298 15.52 0.87 4.55
C MET A 298 16.47 1.31 3.44
N ILE A 299 17.73 1.58 3.78
CA ILE A 299 18.79 1.88 2.81
C ILE A 299 19.42 0.56 2.34
N PRO A 300 19.24 0.15 1.07
CA PRO A 300 19.70 -1.16 0.61
C PRO A 300 21.22 -1.30 0.62
N SER A 301 21.93 -0.20 0.41
CA SER A 301 23.40 -0.20 0.39
C SER A 301 23.96 1.15 0.82
N ALA A 302 25.05 1.08 1.58
CA ALA A 302 25.75 2.26 2.06
C ALA A 302 26.26 3.12 0.90
N GLY A 303 26.31 4.43 1.12
CA GLY A 303 26.83 5.39 0.16
C GLY A 303 26.07 6.71 0.18
N THR A 304 26.33 7.54 -0.83
CA THR A 304 25.61 8.79 -1.03
C THR A 304 24.22 8.50 -1.59
N TRP A 305 23.22 9.13 -1.00
CA TRP A 305 21.83 9.14 -1.46
C TRP A 305 21.37 10.58 -1.65
N THR A 306 20.60 10.81 -2.70
CA THR A 306 19.90 12.08 -2.92
C THR A 306 18.43 11.86 -2.61
N PHE A 307 17.89 12.66 -1.70
CA PHE A 307 16.45 12.81 -1.48
C PHE A 307 15.97 14.02 -2.26
N GLY A 308 14.72 13.97 -2.72
CA GLY A 308 14.07 15.10 -3.34
C GLY A 308 12.62 15.23 -2.89
N THR A 309 12.14 16.47 -2.92
CA THR A 309 10.72 16.80 -2.80
C THR A 309 10.28 17.59 -4.02
N ASN A 310 9.03 17.42 -4.44
CA ASN A 310 8.30 18.38 -5.25
C ASN A 310 7.22 18.95 -4.34
N SER A 311 7.19 20.26 -4.13
CA SER A 311 6.17 20.85 -3.27
C SER A 311 5.73 22.24 -3.69
N ASP A 312 4.52 22.57 -3.27
CA ASP A 312 3.88 23.90 -3.27
C ASP A 312 3.09 23.97 -1.96
N ASP A 313 3.48 24.73 -0.92
CA ASP A 313 4.70 25.53 -0.73
C ASP A 313 5.95 24.71 -0.28
N GLY A 314 6.54 25.03 0.89
CA GLY A 314 7.87 24.63 1.32
C GLY A 314 7.90 23.34 2.14
N ALA A 315 9.05 22.65 2.10
CA ALA A 315 9.23 21.36 2.77
C ALA A 315 10.61 21.16 3.41
N ARG A 316 10.67 20.28 4.41
CA ARG A 316 11.87 19.82 5.10
C ARG A 316 11.91 18.30 5.12
N VAL A 317 13.08 17.74 4.87
CA VAL A 317 13.36 16.30 5.07
C VAL A 317 14.52 16.16 6.05
N ARG A 318 14.34 15.33 7.07
CA ARG A 318 15.37 14.91 8.02
C ARG A 318 15.59 13.41 7.93
N ILE A 319 16.86 13.01 7.95
CA ILE A 319 17.28 11.62 8.10
C ILE A 319 18.11 11.51 9.38
N ASP A 320 17.74 10.59 10.27
CA ASP A 320 18.32 10.43 11.62
C ASP A 320 18.41 11.76 12.40
N GLY A 321 17.39 12.61 12.24
CA GLY A 321 17.29 13.92 12.87
C GLY A 321 18.14 15.02 12.21
N ALA A 322 18.96 14.72 11.20
CA ALA A 322 19.74 15.72 10.47
C ALA A 322 18.97 16.24 9.24
N ASN A 323 18.92 17.57 9.06
CA ASN A 323 18.32 18.18 7.86
C ASN A 323 19.09 17.75 6.60
N VAL A 324 18.36 17.16 5.65
CA VAL A 324 18.83 16.82 4.30
C VAL A 324 18.27 17.81 3.29
N ILE A 325 16.98 18.13 3.39
CA ILE A 325 16.31 19.23 2.67
C ILE A 325 15.75 20.19 3.72
N ASN A 326 15.87 21.50 3.48
CA ASN A 326 15.32 22.54 4.35
C ASN A 326 14.90 23.74 3.53
N ASP A 327 13.72 23.66 2.93
CA ASP A 327 13.08 24.75 2.22
C ASP A 327 12.04 25.44 3.12
N ASP A 328 12.34 26.69 3.49
CA ASP A 328 11.52 27.52 4.37
C ASP A 328 10.93 28.71 3.59
N SER A 329 10.66 28.51 2.30
CA SER A 329 10.17 29.54 1.38
C SER A 329 8.77 29.24 0.86
N LEU A 330 8.11 30.30 0.37
CA LEU A 330 6.83 30.22 -0.34
C LEU A 330 7.11 30.16 -1.83
N HIS A 331 6.49 29.21 -2.52
CA HIS A 331 6.66 29.01 -3.95
C HIS A 331 5.59 28.08 -4.49
N GLY A 332 5.20 28.30 -5.76
CA GLY A 332 4.48 27.29 -6.54
C GLY A 332 5.29 26.00 -6.71
N PRO A 333 4.80 25.00 -7.48
CA PRO A 333 5.42 23.69 -7.56
C PRO A 333 6.90 23.73 -7.97
N ASP A 334 7.78 23.22 -7.12
CA ASP A 334 9.21 23.18 -7.40
C ASP A 334 9.92 22.01 -6.74
N ASN A 335 11.01 21.57 -7.37
CA ASN A 335 11.84 20.50 -6.85
C ASN A 335 12.93 21.03 -5.91
N ARG A 336 13.15 20.32 -4.80
CA ARG A 336 14.30 20.52 -3.89
C ARG A 336 15.02 19.21 -3.69
N PHE A 337 16.34 19.28 -3.64
CA PHE A 337 17.20 18.11 -3.50
C PHE A 337 18.16 18.26 -2.32
N GLY A 338 18.44 17.15 -1.65
CA GLY A 338 19.39 17.08 -0.55
C GLY A 338 20.18 15.78 -0.60
N GLN A 339 21.48 15.85 -0.35
CA GLN A 339 22.38 14.70 -0.39
C GLN A 339 22.86 14.33 1.01
N VAL A 340 22.91 13.03 1.31
CA VAL A 340 23.39 12.50 2.58
C VAL A 340 24.12 11.18 2.36
N ASN A 341 25.18 10.92 3.15
CA ASN A 341 25.83 9.61 3.17
C ASN A 341 25.18 8.75 4.26
N LEU A 342 24.67 7.59 3.87
CA LEU A 342 23.96 6.66 4.76
C LEU A 342 24.67 5.31 4.81
N SER A 343 24.55 4.63 5.94
CA SER A 343 24.85 3.20 6.05
C SER A 343 23.77 2.36 5.38
N ALA A 344 24.07 1.09 5.09
CA ALA A 344 23.00 0.15 4.77
C ALA A 344 22.21 -0.17 6.04
N GLY A 345 20.89 -0.35 5.91
CA GLY A 345 19.99 -0.67 7.01
C GLY A 345 18.95 0.42 7.29
N PRO A 346 18.28 0.35 8.46
CA PRO A 346 17.20 1.25 8.80
C PRO A 346 17.71 2.65 9.16
N HIS A 347 16.99 3.66 8.70
CA HIS A 347 17.20 5.07 9.02
C HIS A 347 15.85 5.73 9.30
N GLU A 348 15.81 6.64 10.27
CA GLU A 348 14.60 7.40 10.58
C GLU A 348 14.42 8.52 9.56
N LEU A 349 13.20 8.69 9.04
CA LEU A 349 12.83 9.78 8.13
C LEU A 349 11.69 10.61 8.73
N GLU A 350 11.85 11.93 8.71
CA GLU A 350 10.78 12.91 8.93
C GLU A 350 10.71 13.84 7.72
N LEU A 351 9.52 13.96 7.12
CA LEU A 351 9.17 15.04 6.21
C LEU A 351 8.18 15.98 6.91
N VAL A 352 8.40 17.28 6.79
CA VAL A 352 7.41 18.32 7.11
C VAL A 352 7.17 19.14 5.87
N PHE A 353 5.91 19.37 5.54
CA PHE A 353 5.46 20.26 4.47
C PHE A 353 4.44 21.25 5.02
N PHE A 354 4.36 22.44 4.44
CA PHE A 354 3.32 23.40 4.75
C PHE A 354 2.77 24.06 3.50
N GLU A 355 1.49 24.40 3.58
CA GLU A 355 0.77 25.18 2.58
C GLU A 355 0.30 26.49 3.21
N ARG A 356 0.45 27.60 2.48
CA ARG A 356 -0.09 28.89 2.88
C ARG A 356 -1.39 29.24 2.16
N GLY A 357 -1.42 29.00 0.86
CA GLY A 357 -2.63 29.11 0.06
C GLY A 357 -2.34 29.23 -1.43
N GLY A 358 -3.28 28.75 -2.24
CA GLY A 358 -3.04 28.49 -3.66
C GLY A 358 -3.13 27.01 -3.97
N GLY A 359 -2.33 26.51 -4.91
CA GLY A 359 -2.29 25.07 -5.16
C GLY A 359 -1.44 24.37 -4.11
N ALA A 360 -1.78 23.15 -3.73
CA ALA A 360 -1.00 22.39 -2.75
C ALA A 360 -0.59 21.02 -3.30
N GLU A 361 0.70 20.70 -3.21
CA GLU A 361 1.21 19.36 -3.49
C GLU A 361 2.50 19.04 -2.72
N VAL A 362 2.72 17.76 -2.45
CA VAL A 362 3.99 17.28 -1.87
C VAL A 362 4.31 15.84 -2.25
N GLU A 363 5.52 15.65 -2.75
CA GLU A 363 6.13 14.35 -3.04
C GLU A 363 7.41 14.14 -2.25
N LEU A 364 7.72 12.89 -1.93
CA LEU A 364 9.04 12.46 -1.46
C LEU A 364 9.58 11.34 -2.36
N PHE A 365 10.79 11.53 -2.86
CA PHE A 365 11.49 10.53 -3.66
C PHE A 365 12.98 10.51 -3.32
N ALA A 366 13.66 9.42 -3.68
CA ALA A 366 15.08 9.26 -3.42
C ALA A 366 15.76 8.38 -4.46
N ALA A 367 17.05 8.62 -4.68
CA ALA A 367 17.89 7.80 -5.54
C ALA A 367 19.30 7.67 -4.96
N LYS A 368 19.91 6.49 -5.11
CA LYS A 368 21.31 6.26 -4.73
C LYS A 368 22.23 7.02 -5.68
N GLY A 369 23.11 7.86 -5.15
CA GLY A 369 24.03 8.70 -5.90
C GLY A 369 23.86 10.18 -5.56
N ALA A 370 24.55 11.01 -6.34
CA ALA A 370 24.51 12.46 -6.23
C ALA A 370 23.78 13.04 -7.45
N TYR A 371 22.58 13.57 -7.22
CA TYR A 371 21.72 14.21 -8.23
C TYR A 371 21.43 15.66 -7.82
N SER A 372 20.97 16.47 -8.78
CA SER A 372 20.74 17.92 -8.64
C SER A 372 19.58 18.39 -9.47
#